data_AF-A0A5C7PY75-F1
#
_entry.id   AF-A0A5C7PY75-F1
#
_cell.length_a   1.000
_cell.length_b   1.000
_cell.length_c   1.000
_cell.angle_alpha   90.00
_cell.angle_beta   90.00
_cell.angle_gamma   90.00
#
_symmetry.space_group_name_H-M   'P 1'
#
loop_
_entity.id
_entity.type
_entity.pdbx_description
1 polymer ?
#
loop_
_entity_poly.entity_id
_entity_poly.type
_entity_poly.pdbx_seq_one_letter_code
_entity_poly.pdbx_strand_id
1 'polypeptide(L)'
;MSTLTKYDCAILARQRLNLPTSEVPRLVTYVDSALENLATRIASDSPKRSLLLTDRNTVTAAITNTNERYYADVTSIISTYGVKRETMAFGTVYRYYTGNTFASTDISTGTDAVTFLAATGWPTGLKVRLTTDGVLPAPLLVNTDYYLIAPTATTIQFATSFDNAVAGTDIDITNVGSGNHTIVIWEQDIVQWVDMPEFAQLDSALPITHLYGWLVQSGSNDYLYLSGTPSGTLAFEVPFVPTLTTLPARLEDDLITEMVRIATTAGMTSE
;
A
#
# COMPACT_ATOMS: atom_id res chain seq x y z
N MET A 1 19.37 6.84 11.30
CA MET A 1 18.89 8.18 10.92
C MET A 1 20.07 9.13 10.94
N SER A 2 20.11 10.08 10.01
CA SER A 2 21.16 11.09 9.97
C SER A 2 21.13 11.97 11.21
N THR A 3 22.31 12.37 11.70
CA THR A 3 22.46 13.37 12.77
C THR A 3 22.81 14.75 12.23
N LEU A 4 22.88 14.91 10.91
CA LEU A 4 23.30 16.15 10.25
C LEU A 4 22.19 17.19 10.27
N THR A 5 22.54 18.42 10.65
CA THR A 5 21.65 19.57 10.49
C THR A 5 21.75 20.12 9.07
N LYS A 6 20.78 20.95 8.65
CA LYS A 6 20.83 21.68 7.36
C LYS A 6 22.14 22.47 7.22
N TYR A 7 22.65 23.01 8.33
CA TYR A 7 23.88 23.80 8.36
C TYR A 7 25.12 22.92 8.15
N ASP A 8 25.15 21.72 8.74
CA ASP A 8 26.25 20.76 8.54
C ASP A 8 26.33 20.27 7.09
N CYS A 9 25.18 19.96 6.49
CA CYS A 9 25.10 19.60 5.08
C CYS A 9 25.63 20.73 4.17
N ALA A 10 25.27 21.98 4.46
CA ALA A 10 25.74 23.14 3.71
C ALA A 10 27.26 23.36 3.86
N ILE A 11 27.84 23.11 5.05
CA ILE A 11 29.30 23.16 5.25
C ILE A 11 30.01 22.09 4.43
N LEU A 12 29.50 20.86 4.43
CA LEU A 12 30.10 19.75 3.67
C LEU A 12 30.01 19.99 2.16
N ALA A 13 28.88 20.49 1.67
CA ALA A 13 28.72 20.89 0.28
C ALA A 13 29.68 22.05 -0.10
N ARG A 14 29.84 23.04 0.79
CA ARG A 14 30.81 24.13 0.62
C ARG A 14 32.25 23.63 0.50
N GLN A 15 32.63 22.68 1.37
CA GLN A 15 33.97 22.08 1.36
C GLN A 15 34.24 21.33 0.04
N ARG A 16 33.23 20.68 -0.56
CA ARG A 16 33.37 20.04 -1.87
C ARG A 16 33.51 21.02 -3.03
N LEU A 17 32.91 22.20 -2.93
CA LEU A 17 32.92 23.24 -3.96
C LEU A 17 34.04 24.29 -3.77
N ASN A 18 34.82 24.21 -2.69
CA ASN A 18 35.83 25.21 -2.32
C ASN A 18 35.30 26.67 -2.26
N LEU A 19 34.03 26.85 -1.86
CA LEU A 19 33.39 28.17 -1.79
C LEU A 19 33.73 28.93 -0.49
N PRO A 20 33.69 30.28 -0.50
CA PRO A 20 33.87 31.08 0.69
C PRO A 20 32.74 30.86 1.72
N THR A 21 33.03 31.14 2.99
CA THR A 21 32.08 30.98 4.12
C THR A 21 30.81 31.82 3.98
N SER A 22 30.84 32.88 3.18
CA SER A 22 29.68 33.75 2.89
C SER A 22 28.55 33.05 2.15
N GLU A 23 28.83 31.96 1.43
CA GLU A 23 27.84 31.26 0.59
C GLU A 23 27.05 30.18 1.34
N VAL A 24 27.39 29.88 2.60
CA VAL A 24 26.70 28.87 3.42
C VAL A 24 25.19 29.14 3.55
N PRO A 25 24.71 30.38 3.79
CA PRO A 25 23.28 30.65 3.87
C PRO A 25 22.52 30.35 2.57
N ARG A 26 23.16 30.53 1.42
CA ARG A 26 22.58 30.19 0.10
C ARG A 26 22.55 28.67 -0.12
N LEU A 27 23.56 27.93 0.35
CA LEU A 27 23.56 26.47 0.26
C LEU A 27 22.51 25.83 1.17
N VAL A 28 22.17 26.46 2.30
CA VAL A 28 21.09 25.98 3.19
C VAL A 28 19.73 25.98 2.48
N THR A 29 19.46 26.93 1.58
CA THR A 29 18.17 26.98 0.87
C THR A 29 18.02 25.86 -0.18
N TYR A 30 19.12 25.24 -0.61
CA TYR A 30 19.09 24.12 -1.57
C TYR A 30 18.90 22.75 -0.92
N VAL A 31 18.94 22.64 0.41
CA VAL A 31 18.83 21.34 1.11
C VAL A 31 17.51 20.65 0.79
N ASP A 32 16.40 21.37 0.82
CA ASP A 32 15.07 20.77 0.59
C ASP A 32 14.93 20.32 -0.88
N SER A 33 15.40 21.13 -1.83
CA SER A 33 15.45 20.74 -3.26
C SER A 33 16.41 19.58 -3.53
N ALA A 34 17.51 19.48 -2.78
CA ALA A 34 18.46 18.36 -2.88
C ALA A 34 17.86 17.05 -2.37
N LEU A 35 17.13 17.09 -1.25
CA LEU A 35 16.39 15.94 -0.72
C LEU A 35 15.35 15.44 -1.72
N GLU A 36 14.63 16.35 -2.36
CA GLU A 36 13.67 16.02 -3.40
C GLU A 36 14.30 15.36 -4.63
N ASN A 37 15.42 15.90 -5.12
CA ASN A 37 16.15 15.33 -6.26
C ASN A 37 16.77 13.97 -5.92
N LEU A 38 17.29 13.83 -4.70
CA LEU A 38 17.81 12.57 -4.19
C LEU A 38 16.71 11.51 -4.18
N ALA A 39 15.53 11.83 -3.64
CA ALA A 39 14.41 10.90 -3.58
C ALA A 39 14.02 10.40 -4.97
N THR A 40 13.91 11.29 -5.96
CA THR A 40 13.60 10.90 -7.35
C THR A 40 14.69 10.02 -7.97
N ARG A 41 15.97 10.29 -7.70
CA ARG A 41 17.09 9.47 -8.19
C ARG A 41 17.12 8.08 -7.54
N ILE A 42 16.90 8.01 -6.24
CA ILE A 42 16.86 6.75 -5.50
C ILE A 42 15.64 5.92 -5.89
N ALA A 43 14.51 6.58 -6.21
CA ALA A 43 13.34 5.90 -6.73
C ALA A 43 13.61 5.20 -8.07
N SER A 44 14.37 5.81 -8.98
CA SER A 44 14.72 5.16 -10.25
C SER A 44 15.81 4.08 -10.11
N ASP A 45 16.69 4.19 -9.10
CA ASP A 45 17.77 3.23 -8.85
C ASP A 45 17.29 1.99 -8.07
N SER A 46 17.05 0.88 -8.78
CA SER A 46 16.54 -0.38 -8.22
C SER A 46 17.23 -0.87 -6.93
N PRO A 47 18.57 -0.97 -6.83
CA PRO A 47 19.25 -1.45 -5.62
C PRO A 47 19.16 -0.49 -4.42
N LYS A 48 19.08 0.83 -4.65
CA LYS A 48 19.01 1.82 -3.57
C LYS A 48 17.57 2.16 -3.17
N ARG A 49 16.59 1.84 -4.03
CA ARG A 49 15.16 2.11 -3.81
C ARG A 49 14.69 1.64 -2.44
N SER A 50 15.11 0.46 -1.98
CA SER A 50 14.70 -0.12 -0.70
C SER A 50 15.11 0.70 0.53
N LEU A 51 16.02 1.66 0.38
CA LEU A 51 16.45 2.53 1.47
C LEU A 51 15.46 3.66 1.76
N LEU A 52 14.60 4.01 0.79
CA LEU A 52 13.62 5.08 0.88
C LEU A 52 12.24 4.57 0.43
N LEU A 53 11.71 3.58 1.14
CA LEU A 53 10.34 3.09 0.95
C LEU A 53 9.48 3.41 2.17
N THR A 54 8.20 3.69 1.94
CA THR A 54 7.21 3.79 3.00
C THR A 54 6.96 2.44 3.66
N ASP A 55 6.56 2.46 4.95
CA ASP A 55 6.11 1.25 5.64
C ASP A 55 4.66 0.93 5.24
N ARG A 56 4.49 -0.21 4.58
CA ARG A 56 3.22 -0.76 4.12
C ARG A 56 2.15 -0.92 5.22
N ASN A 57 2.56 -1.05 6.49
CA ASN A 57 1.62 -1.23 7.60
C ASN A 57 1.01 0.10 8.07
N THR A 58 1.65 1.22 7.74
CA THR A 58 1.24 2.56 8.18
C THR A 58 0.63 3.37 7.04
N VAL A 59 1.17 3.20 5.83
CA VAL A 59 0.70 3.92 4.65
C VAL A 59 -0.34 3.06 3.94
N THR A 60 -1.61 3.32 4.26
CA THR A 60 -2.75 2.56 3.74
C THR A 60 -3.87 3.47 3.26
N ALA A 61 -4.61 3.08 2.23
CA ALA A 61 -5.82 3.76 1.75
C ALA A 61 -6.94 2.76 1.48
N ALA A 62 -8.16 3.07 1.94
CA ALA A 62 -9.32 2.24 1.68
C ALA A 62 -9.80 2.41 0.23
N ILE A 63 -10.13 1.30 -0.42
CA ILE A 63 -10.73 1.34 -1.76
C ILE A 63 -12.20 1.75 -1.62
N THR A 64 -12.58 2.76 -2.39
CA THR A 64 -13.94 3.30 -2.45
C THR A 64 -14.46 3.20 -3.89
N ASN A 65 -15.78 3.17 -4.05
CA ASN A 65 -16.44 3.20 -5.35
C ASN A 65 -17.38 4.41 -5.41
N THR A 66 -17.33 5.15 -6.51
CA THR A 66 -18.41 6.09 -6.89
C THR A 66 -18.99 5.67 -8.23
N ASN A 67 -20.07 4.90 -8.15
CA ASN A 67 -21.03 4.54 -9.21
C ASN A 67 -20.49 4.07 -10.58
N GLU A 68 -19.20 3.75 -10.75
CA GLU A 68 -18.67 3.19 -12.02
C GLU A 68 -17.20 2.75 -11.94
N ARG A 69 -16.39 3.30 -11.03
CA ARG A 69 -14.97 2.96 -10.89
C ARG A 69 -14.53 2.85 -9.43
N TYR A 70 -13.60 1.93 -9.20
CA TYR A 70 -12.97 1.73 -7.90
C TYR A 70 -11.70 2.56 -7.82
N TYR A 71 -11.53 3.29 -6.73
CA TYR A 71 -10.38 4.16 -6.51
C TYR A 71 -10.02 4.27 -5.03
N ALA A 72 -8.78 4.66 -4.77
CA ALA A 72 -8.32 5.09 -3.45
C ALA A 72 -7.85 6.55 -3.53
N ASP A 73 -8.25 7.36 -2.55
CA ASP A 73 -7.72 8.72 -2.40
C ASP A 73 -6.32 8.64 -1.80
N VAL A 74 -5.32 9.09 -2.57
CA VAL A 74 -3.91 9.08 -2.17
C VAL A 74 -3.39 10.48 -1.85
N THR A 75 -4.26 11.50 -1.85
CA THR A 75 -3.90 12.90 -1.58
C THR A 75 -3.32 13.10 -0.18
N SER A 76 -3.93 12.46 0.82
CA SER A 76 -3.43 12.48 2.20
C SER A 76 -2.11 11.73 2.36
N ILE A 77 -1.90 10.66 1.57
CA ILE A 77 -0.66 9.89 1.58
C ILE A 77 0.48 10.72 1.00
N ILE A 78 0.26 11.38 -0.14
CA ILE A 78 1.22 12.26 -0.81
C ILE A 78 1.66 13.38 0.14
N SER A 79 0.70 14.06 0.76
CA SER A 79 0.97 15.21 1.65
C SER A 79 1.58 14.81 3.01
N THR A 80 1.14 13.70 3.60
CA THR A 80 1.57 13.30 4.96
C THR A 80 2.92 12.58 4.94
N TYR A 81 3.12 11.68 3.99
CA TYR A 81 4.31 10.82 3.93
C TYR A 81 5.35 11.31 2.93
N GLY A 82 5.11 12.42 2.22
CA GLY A 82 6.05 12.98 1.25
C GLY A 82 6.24 12.09 0.01
N VAL A 83 5.25 11.28 -0.33
CA VAL A 83 5.28 10.45 -1.55
C VAL A 83 5.03 11.34 -2.75
N LYS A 84 5.85 11.24 -3.80
CA LYS A 84 5.59 11.94 -5.06
C LYS A 84 4.74 11.06 -5.99
N ARG A 85 3.75 11.68 -6.64
CA ARG A 85 2.88 11.01 -7.64
C ARG A 85 3.71 10.28 -8.71
N GLU A 86 4.72 10.95 -9.25
CA GLU A 86 5.57 10.44 -10.33
C GLU A 86 6.42 9.24 -9.90
N THR A 87 6.83 9.18 -8.63
CA THR A 87 7.69 8.10 -8.14
C THR A 87 6.92 6.93 -7.58
N MET A 88 5.60 7.06 -7.40
CA MET A 88 4.78 6.03 -6.79
C MET A 88 4.77 4.73 -7.61
N ALA A 89 4.82 4.84 -8.94
CA ALA A 89 4.87 3.69 -9.85
C ALA A 89 6.16 2.86 -9.74
N PHE A 90 7.24 3.42 -9.16
CA PHE A 90 8.46 2.66 -8.87
C PHE A 90 8.31 1.78 -7.61
N GLY A 91 7.30 2.02 -6.79
CA GLY A 91 7.00 1.22 -5.62
C GLY A 91 6.07 0.05 -5.91
N THR A 92 5.79 -0.71 -4.85
CA THR A 92 4.81 -1.79 -4.89
C THR A 92 3.60 -1.39 -4.06
N VAL A 93 2.42 -1.58 -4.64
CA VAL A 93 1.16 -1.41 -3.92
C VAL A 93 0.52 -2.76 -3.78
N TYR A 94 0.14 -3.08 -2.56
CA TYR A 94 -0.50 -4.34 -2.24
C TYR A 94 -1.95 -4.08 -1.90
N ARG A 95 -2.83 -4.94 -2.36
CA ARG A 95 -4.19 -5.02 -1.87
C ARG A 95 -4.28 -6.13 -0.85
N TYR A 96 -4.87 -5.82 0.29
CA TYR A 96 -5.20 -6.81 1.30
C TYR A 96 -6.60 -6.54 1.83
N TYR A 97 -7.16 -7.58 2.44
CA TYR A 97 -8.39 -7.49 3.20
C TYR A 97 -8.07 -7.59 4.68
N THR A 98 -8.87 -6.91 5.50
CA THR A 98 -8.76 -7.02 6.95
C THR A 98 -9.65 -8.15 7.44
N GLY A 99 -9.11 -9.03 8.27
CA GLY A 99 -9.86 -10.06 8.97
C GLY A 99 -10.88 -9.46 9.94
N ASN A 100 -11.93 -10.22 10.26
CA ASN A 100 -12.94 -9.81 11.22
C ASN A 100 -13.18 -10.91 12.25
N THR A 101 -13.70 -10.53 13.41
CA THR A 101 -14.09 -11.46 14.46
C THR A 101 -15.61 -11.61 14.49
N PHE A 102 -16.09 -12.82 14.74
CA PHE A 102 -17.50 -13.12 14.94
C PHE A 102 -17.68 -14.02 16.15
N ALA A 103 -18.83 -13.93 16.81
CA ALA A 103 -19.19 -14.79 17.93
C ALA A 103 -20.01 -15.98 17.44
N SER A 104 -20.11 -17.02 18.27
CA SER A 104 -21.00 -18.16 17.99
C SER A 104 -22.48 -17.75 17.81
N THR A 105 -22.90 -16.60 18.37
CA THR A 105 -24.26 -16.05 18.21
C THR A 105 -24.52 -15.46 16.83
N ASP A 106 -23.48 -15.14 16.07
CA ASP A 106 -23.58 -14.55 14.74
C ASP A 106 -23.79 -15.62 13.65
N ILE A 107 -23.75 -16.90 14.05
CA ILE A 107 -23.84 -18.06 13.18
C ILE A 107 -25.24 -18.63 13.23
N SER A 108 -25.80 -18.92 12.05
CA SER A 108 -27.08 -19.61 11.91
C SER A 108 -26.85 -20.97 11.24
N THR A 109 -27.07 -22.07 11.96
CA THR A 109 -27.00 -23.45 11.43
C THR A 109 -28.17 -23.79 10.50
N GLY A 110 -29.19 -22.93 10.39
CA GLY A 110 -30.29 -23.13 9.44
C GLY A 110 -29.99 -22.56 8.06
N THR A 111 -28.98 -21.70 7.96
CA THR A 111 -28.59 -21.00 6.73
C THR A 111 -27.08 -21.09 6.48
N ASP A 112 -26.35 -21.81 7.34
CA ASP A 112 -24.90 -22.00 7.32
C ASP A 112 -24.09 -20.70 7.15
N ALA A 113 -24.65 -19.61 7.69
CA ALA A 113 -24.18 -18.26 7.45
C ALA A 113 -23.75 -17.57 8.73
N VAL A 114 -22.70 -16.78 8.62
CA VAL A 114 -22.24 -15.83 9.63
C VAL A 114 -22.69 -14.43 9.23
N THR A 115 -23.33 -13.71 10.14
CA THR A 115 -23.85 -12.36 9.91
C THR A 115 -23.05 -11.31 10.67
N PHE A 116 -22.55 -10.30 9.97
CA PHE A 116 -21.84 -9.16 10.54
C PHE A 116 -22.71 -7.92 10.62
N LEU A 117 -22.42 -7.04 11.59
CA LEU A 117 -23.10 -5.75 11.75
C LEU A 117 -22.75 -4.73 10.66
N ALA A 118 -21.58 -4.87 10.03
CA ALA A 118 -21.07 -3.99 9.00
C ALA A 118 -20.60 -4.80 7.81
N ALA A 119 -20.58 -4.15 6.63
CA ALA A 119 -20.11 -4.78 5.41
C ALA A 119 -18.65 -5.22 5.55
N THR A 120 -18.36 -6.48 5.26
CA THR A 120 -16.98 -7.03 5.35
C THR A 120 -16.13 -6.62 4.16
N GLY A 121 -16.76 -6.38 3.01
CA GLY A 121 -16.08 -6.09 1.75
C GLY A 121 -15.33 -7.31 1.18
N TRP A 122 -15.57 -8.52 1.68
CA TRP A 122 -14.91 -9.73 1.17
C TRP A 122 -15.64 -10.27 -0.07
N PRO A 123 -14.91 -10.59 -1.16
CA PRO A 123 -15.51 -11.22 -2.33
C PRO A 123 -15.71 -12.72 -2.12
N THR A 124 -16.65 -13.30 -2.86
CA THR A 124 -16.76 -14.76 -3.00
C THR A 124 -15.47 -15.33 -3.61
N GLY A 125 -15.00 -16.45 -3.05
CA GLY A 125 -13.75 -17.10 -3.43
C GLY A 125 -12.53 -16.64 -2.61
N LEU A 126 -12.67 -15.68 -1.69
CA LEU A 126 -11.56 -15.25 -0.83
C LEU A 126 -11.10 -16.40 0.07
N LYS A 127 -9.80 -16.71 0.04
CA LYS A 127 -9.21 -17.74 0.89
C LYS A 127 -8.92 -17.22 2.30
N VAL A 128 -9.40 -17.95 3.30
CA VAL A 128 -9.29 -17.60 4.70
C VAL A 128 -8.92 -18.80 5.57
N ARG A 129 -8.44 -18.51 6.78
CA ARG A 129 -8.30 -19.47 7.89
C ARG A 129 -9.01 -18.95 9.11
N LEU A 130 -9.40 -19.88 9.98
CA LEU A 130 -10.09 -19.57 11.23
C LEU A 130 -9.19 -19.85 12.42
N THR A 131 -9.26 -18.97 13.41
CA THR A 131 -8.77 -19.20 14.77
C THR A 131 -9.90 -18.94 15.76
N THR A 132 -9.76 -19.43 16.99
CA THR A 132 -10.76 -19.21 18.04
C THR A 132 -10.11 -19.22 19.42
N ASP A 133 -10.77 -18.60 20.38
CA ASP A 133 -10.46 -18.72 21.81
C ASP A 133 -11.29 -19.82 22.52
N GLY A 134 -12.22 -20.47 21.81
CA GLY A 134 -13.11 -21.52 22.32
C GLY A 134 -13.14 -22.75 21.41
N VAL A 135 -14.33 -23.14 20.97
CA VAL A 135 -14.54 -24.30 20.08
C VAL A 135 -15.07 -23.79 18.75
N LEU A 136 -14.38 -24.08 17.65
CA LEU A 136 -14.84 -23.68 16.32
C LEU A 136 -16.19 -24.31 15.95
N PRO A 137 -16.99 -23.65 15.09
CA PRO A 137 -18.21 -24.22 14.56
C PRO A 137 -17.91 -25.52 13.80
N ALA A 138 -18.66 -26.60 14.02
CA ALA A 138 -18.42 -27.86 13.34
C ALA A 138 -19.02 -27.83 11.92
N PRO A 139 -18.31 -28.27 10.87
CA PRO A 139 -17.05 -29.04 10.87
C PRO A 139 -15.77 -28.22 10.62
N LEU A 140 -15.77 -26.92 10.93
CA LEU A 140 -14.64 -26.03 10.70
C LEU A 140 -13.49 -26.32 11.69
N LEU A 141 -12.26 -26.29 11.18
CA LEU A 141 -11.04 -26.59 11.93
C LEU A 141 -10.04 -25.44 11.85
N VAL A 142 -9.25 -25.28 12.93
CA VAL A 142 -8.14 -24.33 12.93
C VAL A 142 -7.09 -24.75 11.91
N ASN A 143 -6.33 -23.77 11.38
CA ASN A 143 -5.26 -24.01 10.39
C ASN A 143 -5.70 -24.74 9.11
N THR A 144 -7.01 -24.75 8.82
CA THR A 144 -7.56 -25.29 7.57
C THR A 144 -7.93 -24.14 6.64
N ASP A 145 -7.62 -24.29 5.36
CA ASP A 145 -7.95 -23.34 4.32
C ASP A 145 -9.43 -23.48 3.94
N TYR A 146 -10.17 -22.37 4.01
CA TYR A 146 -11.56 -22.28 3.55
C TYR A 146 -11.71 -21.15 2.55
N TYR A 147 -12.75 -21.22 1.73
CA TYR A 147 -13.10 -20.20 0.75
C TYR A 147 -14.43 -19.55 1.13
N LEU A 148 -14.53 -18.23 1.05
CA LEU A 148 -15.75 -17.52 1.42
C LEU A 148 -16.77 -17.53 0.29
N ILE A 149 -18.04 -17.69 0.66
CA ILE A 149 -19.18 -17.30 -0.17
C ILE A 149 -19.74 -16.04 0.49
N ALA A 150 -19.93 -14.97 -0.28
CA ALA A 150 -20.50 -13.72 0.22
C ALA A 150 -21.85 -13.43 -0.46
N PRO A 151 -22.97 -14.03 0.02
CA PRO A 151 -24.29 -13.79 -0.57
C PRO A 151 -24.72 -12.32 -0.50
N THR A 152 -24.29 -11.62 0.56
CA THR A 152 -24.50 -10.18 0.74
C THR A 152 -23.23 -9.54 1.30
N ALA A 153 -23.21 -8.21 1.42
CA ALA A 153 -22.07 -7.49 1.99
C ALA A 153 -21.85 -7.79 3.49
N THR A 154 -22.87 -8.25 4.21
CA THR A 154 -22.84 -8.51 5.66
C THR A 154 -22.96 -9.98 6.03
N THR A 155 -23.29 -10.86 5.08
CA THR A 155 -23.41 -12.31 5.34
C THR A 155 -22.36 -13.08 4.56
N ILE A 156 -21.76 -14.06 5.22
CA ILE A 156 -20.80 -14.98 4.59
C ILE A 156 -21.15 -16.43 4.92
N GLN A 157 -20.67 -17.33 4.08
CA GLN A 157 -20.67 -18.78 4.30
C GLN A 157 -19.27 -19.31 3.96
N PHE A 158 -18.96 -20.53 4.39
CA PHE A 158 -17.66 -21.15 4.15
C PHE A 158 -17.79 -22.31 3.16
N ALA A 159 -16.78 -22.49 2.30
CA ALA A 159 -16.67 -23.56 1.33
C ALA A 159 -15.30 -24.25 1.43
N THR A 160 -15.23 -25.51 1.03
CA THR A 160 -14.00 -26.32 1.07
C THR A 160 -13.06 -26.07 -0.10
N SER A 161 -13.53 -25.44 -1.19
CA SER A 161 -12.74 -25.14 -2.38
C SER A 161 -13.24 -23.87 -3.07
N PHE A 162 -12.38 -23.27 -3.91
CA PHE A 162 -12.75 -22.11 -4.72
C PHE A 162 -13.92 -22.41 -5.67
N ASP A 163 -13.91 -23.57 -6.33
CA ASP A 163 -14.98 -23.98 -7.25
C ASP A 163 -16.32 -24.12 -6.51
N ASN A 164 -16.31 -24.66 -5.30
CA ASN A 164 -17.50 -24.72 -4.45
C ASN A 164 -17.99 -23.33 -4.04
N ALA A 165 -17.07 -22.41 -3.72
CA ALA A 165 -17.43 -21.04 -3.38
C ALA A 165 -18.11 -20.31 -4.56
N VAL A 166 -17.57 -20.46 -5.76
CA VAL A 166 -18.14 -19.87 -6.98
C VAL A 166 -19.47 -20.53 -7.36
N ALA A 167 -19.59 -21.84 -7.13
CA ALA A 167 -20.84 -22.58 -7.33
C ALA A 167 -21.89 -22.34 -6.23
N GLY A 168 -21.55 -21.65 -5.14
CA GLY A 168 -22.45 -21.41 -4.00
C GLY A 168 -22.72 -22.66 -3.16
N THR A 169 -21.79 -23.61 -3.13
CA THR A 169 -21.85 -24.82 -2.30
C THR A 169 -21.12 -24.58 -0.98
N ASP A 170 -21.90 -24.27 0.04
CA ASP A 170 -21.45 -24.04 1.41
C ASP A 170 -21.22 -25.35 2.20
N ILE A 171 -20.53 -25.19 3.32
CA ILE A 171 -20.33 -26.23 4.34
C ILE A 171 -21.52 -26.17 5.30
N ASP A 172 -22.22 -27.29 5.45
CA ASP A 172 -23.25 -27.48 6.48
C ASP A 172 -22.66 -27.33 7.89
N ILE A 173 -23.10 -26.30 8.62
CA ILE A 173 -22.66 -26.00 9.97
C ILE A 173 -23.60 -26.69 10.95
N THR A 174 -23.15 -27.82 11.49
CA THR A 174 -23.93 -28.64 12.42
C THR A 174 -23.89 -28.14 13.87
N ASN A 175 -22.91 -27.30 14.22
CA ASN A 175 -22.76 -26.72 15.55
C ASN A 175 -22.09 -25.34 15.44
N VAL A 176 -22.63 -24.33 16.14
CA VAL A 176 -22.07 -22.98 16.17
C VAL A 176 -20.77 -22.84 16.97
N GLY A 177 -20.41 -23.85 17.76
CA GLY A 177 -19.24 -23.80 18.63
C GLY A 177 -19.44 -22.85 19.82
N SER A 178 -18.34 -22.31 20.34
CA SER A 178 -18.34 -21.37 21.47
C SER A 178 -17.16 -20.40 21.40
N GLY A 179 -17.34 -19.24 22.03
CA GLY A 179 -16.33 -18.19 22.08
C GLY A 179 -16.37 -17.27 20.87
N ASN A 180 -15.27 -16.57 20.66
CA ASN A 180 -15.05 -15.71 19.51
C ASN A 180 -14.15 -16.42 18.50
N HIS A 181 -14.48 -16.25 17.23
CA HIS A 181 -13.77 -16.79 16.09
C HIS A 181 -13.18 -15.63 15.30
N THR A 182 -11.94 -15.78 14.85
CA THR A 182 -11.24 -14.77 14.05
C THR A 182 -10.99 -15.32 12.66
N ILE A 183 -11.41 -14.56 11.65
CA ILE A 183 -11.09 -14.82 10.25
C ILE A 183 -9.76 -14.16 9.94
N VAL A 184 -8.77 -14.98 9.57
CA VAL A 184 -7.47 -14.51 9.10
C VAL A 184 -7.43 -14.68 7.59
N ILE A 185 -7.08 -13.62 6.88
CA ILE A 185 -7.03 -13.61 5.42
C ILE A 185 -5.61 -13.95 4.99
N TRP A 186 -5.51 -14.87 4.03
CA TRP A 186 -4.23 -15.41 3.55
C TRP A 186 -3.91 -15.04 2.11
N GLU A 187 -4.76 -14.24 1.47
CA GLU A 187 -4.56 -13.73 0.12
C GLU A 187 -4.20 -12.25 0.14
N GLN A 188 -3.16 -11.91 -0.63
CA GLN A 188 -2.69 -10.55 -0.87
C GLN A 188 -2.36 -10.44 -2.35
N ASP A 189 -2.89 -9.40 -2.99
CA ASP A 189 -2.65 -9.14 -4.40
C ASP A 189 -1.67 -7.99 -4.58
N ILE A 190 -0.89 -8.04 -5.65
CA ILE A 190 -0.01 -6.96 -6.04
C ILE A 190 -0.68 -6.17 -7.16
N VAL A 191 -0.80 -4.86 -6.97
CA VAL A 191 -1.28 -3.95 -8.01
C VAL A 191 -0.21 -3.78 -9.06
N GLN A 192 -0.56 -4.06 -10.31
CA GLN A 192 0.28 -3.82 -11.47
C GLN A 192 0.03 -2.41 -12.00
N TRP A 193 1.08 -1.61 -12.07
CA TRP A 193 1.00 -0.25 -12.59
C TRP A 193 0.79 -0.24 -14.09
N VAL A 194 -0.15 0.58 -14.57
CA VAL A 194 -0.37 0.83 -16.00
C VAL A 194 -0.43 2.33 -16.26
N ASP A 195 0.08 2.75 -17.42
CA ASP A 195 0.19 4.16 -17.79
C ASP A 195 -1.13 4.76 -18.28
N MET A 196 -2.06 3.93 -18.77
CA MET A 196 -3.35 4.37 -19.31
C MET A 196 -4.49 3.40 -18.94
N PRO A 197 -5.72 3.90 -18.71
CA PRO A 197 -6.85 3.09 -18.29
C PRO A 197 -7.28 2.04 -19.32
N GLU A 198 -7.02 2.26 -20.61
CA GLU A 198 -7.44 1.36 -21.69
C GLU A 198 -6.68 0.02 -21.68
N PHE A 199 -5.44 0.00 -21.18
CA PHE A 199 -4.66 -1.24 -21.04
C PHE A 199 -5.14 -2.11 -19.86
N ALA A 200 -5.82 -1.49 -18.89
CA ALA A 200 -6.37 -2.18 -17.73
C ALA A 200 -7.61 -3.03 -18.08
N GLN A 201 -8.21 -2.84 -19.26
CA GLN A 201 -9.42 -3.57 -19.70
C GLN A 201 -9.10 -4.88 -20.46
N LEU A 202 -7.82 -5.24 -20.61
CA LEU A 202 -7.40 -6.48 -21.30
C LEU A 202 -7.48 -7.74 -20.42
N ASP A 203 -8.11 -7.65 -19.24
CA ASP A 203 -8.29 -8.73 -18.25
C ASP A 203 -8.81 -10.04 -18.84
N SER A 204 -9.59 -9.98 -19.93
CA SER A 204 -10.20 -11.16 -20.56
C SER A 204 -9.24 -12.03 -21.39
N ALA A 205 -7.98 -11.61 -21.62
CA ALA A 205 -7.06 -12.27 -22.55
C ALA A 205 -5.92 -13.07 -21.89
N LEU A 206 -5.80 -13.05 -20.56
CA LEU A 206 -4.72 -13.72 -19.83
C LEU A 206 -5.24 -14.84 -18.91
N PRO A 207 -4.49 -15.95 -18.75
CA PRO A 207 -4.86 -17.05 -17.85
C PRO A 207 -4.68 -16.71 -16.36
N ILE A 208 -4.13 -15.54 -16.03
CA ILE A 208 -3.90 -15.07 -14.66
C ILE A 208 -4.47 -13.65 -14.55
N THR A 209 -5.48 -13.48 -13.70
CA THR A 209 -6.10 -12.18 -13.42
C THR A 209 -5.14 -11.33 -12.58
N HIS A 210 -4.82 -10.12 -13.04
CA HIS A 210 -4.02 -9.15 -12.30
C HIS A 210 -4.89 -7.95 -11.92
N LEU A 211 -4.58 -7.34 -10.79
CA LEU A 211 -5.20 -6.08 -10.40
C LEU A 211 -4.40 -4.93 -11.00
N TYR A 212 -4.96 -4.20 -11.96
CA TYR A 212 -4.27 -3.06 -12.57
C TYR A 212 -4.63 -1.76 -11.86
N GLY A 213 -3.67 -0.85 -11.74
CA GLY A 213 -3.87 0.47 -11.14
C GLY A 213 -3.22 1.60 -11.93
N TRP A 214 -3.90 2.76 -12.00
CA TRP A 214 -3.40 3.96 -12.67
C TRP A 214 -3.75 5.23 -11.90
N LEU A 215 -2.90 6.25 -12.03
CA LEU A 215 -3.04 7.50 -11.29
C LEU A 215 -3.71 8.60 -12.10
N VAL A 216 -4.80 9.14 -11.57
CA VAL A 216 -5.51 10.27 -12.16
C VAL A 216 -5.58 11.40 -11.14
N GLN A 217 -5.14 12.58 -11.57
CA GLN A 217 -5.35 13.80 -10.81
C GLN A 217 -6.67 14.43 -11.26
N SER A 218 -7.51 14.80 -10.29
CA SER A 218 -8.76 15.52 -10.55
C SER A 218 -8.85 16.72 -9.61
N GLY A 219 -8.60 17.91 -10.16
CA GLY A 219 -8.44 19.12 -9.35
C GLY A 219 -7.16 19.04 -8.50
N SER A 220 -7.29 19.29 -7.20
CA SER A 220 -6.17 19.21 -6.24
C SER A 220 -5.96 17.82 -5.63
N ASN A 221 -6.81 16.85 -5.97
CA ASN A 221 -6.78 15.51 -5.38
C ASN A 221 -6.17 14.51 -6.37
N ASP A 222 -5.44 13.55 -5.81
CA ASP A 222 -4.84 12.43 -6.53
C ASP A 222 -5.55 11.14 -6.17
N TYR A 223 -5.98 10.42 -7.21
CA TYR A 223 -6.72 9.17 -7.08
C TYR A 223 -5.97 8.04 -7.77
N LEU A 224 -5.82 6.93 -7.06
CA LEU A 224 -5.38 5.65 -7.62
C LEU A 224 -6.61 4.86 -8.02
N TYR A 225 -6.89 4.79 -9.32
CA TYR A 225 -7.96 3.98 -9.87
C TYR A 225 -7.49 2.54 -10.07
N LEU A 226 -8.43 1.59 -9.96
CA LEU A 226 -8.19 0.17 -10.09
C LEU A 226 -9.12 -0.46 -11.15
N SER A 227 -8.64 -1.53 -11.80
CA SER A 227 -9.47 -2.34 -12.71
C SER A 227 -10.40 -3.29 -11.95
N GLY A 228 -11.50 -3.69 -12.60
CA GLY A 228 -12.45 -4.67 -12.07
C GLY A 228 -13.34 -4.15 -10.94
N THR A 229 -13.70 -5.04 -10.01
CA THR A 229 -14.53 -4.74 -8.84
C THR A 229 -13.79 -4.93 -7.49
N PRO A 230 -12.58 -4.38 -7.31
CA PRO A 230 -11.75 -4.66 -6.15
C PRO A 230 -12.31 -3.96 -4.91
N SER A 231 -12.48 -4.73 -3.84
CA SER A 231 -12.71 -4.24 -2.48
C SER A 231 -11.45 -4.40 -1.63
N GLY A 232 -11.41 -3.79 -0.45
CA GLY A 232 -10.33 -3.93 0.52
C GLY A 232 -9.52 -2.65 0.73
N THR A 233 -8.30 -2.82 1.23
CA THR A 233 -7.38 -1.73 1.55
C THR A 233 -6.10 -1.88 0.74
N LEU A 234 -5.59 -0.76 0.24
CA LEU A 234 -4.29 -0.67 -0.39
C LEU A 234 -3.23 -0.33 0.67
N ALA A 235 -2.15 -1.10 0.71
CA ALA A 235 -0.93 -0.80 1.44
C ALA A 235 0.17 -0.37 0.46
N PHE A 236 0.89 0.69 0.80
CA PHE A 236 1.86 1.31 -0.09
C PHE A 236 3.28 1.08 0.42
N GLU A 237 4.08 0.41 -0.38
CA GLU A 237 5.53 0.30 -0.22
C GLU A 237 6.19 1.08 -1.37
N VAL A 238 6.14 2.42 -1.26
CA VAL A 238 6.44 3.34 -2.36
C VAL A 238 7.53 4.34 -1.97
N PRO A 239 8.28 4.88 -2.94
CA PRO A 239 9.32 5.85 -2.63
C PRO A 239 8.76 7.14 -2.03
N PHE A 240 9.43 7.64 -1.00
CA PHE A 240 9.09 8.91 -0.35
C PHE A 240 10.25 9.89 -0.34
N VAL A 241 9.94 11.19 -0.21
CA VAL A 241 10.92 12.25 -0.02
C VAL A 241 11.31 12.29 1.46
N PRO A 242 12.58 11.96 1.81
CA PRO A 242 13.00 11.99 3.19
C PRO A 242 13.18 13.42 3.68
N THR A 243 12.91 13.59 4.97
CA THR A 243 13.42 14.70 5.77
C THR A 243 14.81 14.34 6.31
N LEU A 244 15.59 15.31 6.78
CA LEU A 244 16.90 15.03 7.40
C LEU A 244 16.80 14.05 8.58
N THR A 245 15.68 14.03 9.29
CA THR A 245 15.44 13.11 10.41
C THR A 245 15.08 11.69 9.96
N THR A 246 14.54 11.53 8.75
CA THR A 246 14.14 10.23 8.18
C THR A 246 15.16 9.67 7.18
N LEU A 247 16.19 10.46 6.84
CA LEU A 247 17.26 10.05 5.95
C LEU A 247 18.14 8.96 6.60
N PRO A 248 18.37 7.83 5.92
CA PRO A 248 19.37 6.84 6.33
C PRO A 248 20.79 7.40 6.21
N ALA A 249 21.67 7.08 7.18
CA ALA A 249 23.06 7.57 7.19
C ALA A 249 23.85 7.17 5.92
N ARG A 250 23.47 6.05 5.27
CA ARG A 250 24.08 5.58 4.02
C ARG A 250 23.87 6.53 2.83
N LEU A 251 22.89 7.43 2.91
CA LEU A 251 22.52 8.36 1.83
C LEU A 251 23.01 9.80 2.08
N GLU A 252 23.75 10.04 3.17
CA GLU A 252 24.28 11.38 3.49
C GLU A 252 25.25 11.89 2.42
N ASP A 253 26.13 11.02 1.91
CA ASP A 253 27.07 11.36 0.83
C ASP A 253 26.35 11.69 -0.48
N ASP A 254 25.33 10.89 -0.81
CA ASP A 254 24.50 11.10 -2.00
C ASP A 254 23.72 12.43 -1.90
N LEU A 255 23.23 12.80 -0.71
CA LEU A 255 22.59 14.10 -0.48
C LEU A 255 23.55 15.26 -0.73
N ILE A 256 24.77 15.19 -0.18
CA ILE A 256 25.78 16.24 -0.35
C ILE A 256 26.15 16.36 -1.84
N THR A 257 26.24 15.25 -2.56
CA THR A 257 26.49 15.22 -4.01
C THR A 257 25.36 15.92 -4.79
N GLU A 258 24.10 15.71 -4.40
CA GLU A 258 22.97 16.44 -5.00
C GLU A 258 22.99 17.93 -4.71
N MET A 259 23.32 18.33 -3.48
CA MET A 259 23.48 19.75 -3.14
C MET A 259 24.56 20.42 -3.99
N VAL A 260 25.70 19.75 -4.17
CA VAL A 260 26.79 20.21 -5.03
C VAL A 260 26.30 20.37 -6.47
N ARG A 261 25.56 19.37 -7.00
CA ARG A 261 25.01 19.41 -8.37
C ARG A 261 24.05 20.59 -8.57
N ILE A 262 23.18 20.88 -7.61
CA ILE A 262 22.27 22.03 -7.67
C ILE A 262 23.06 23.33 -7.64
N ALA A 263 24.01 23.47 -6.72
CA ALA A 263 24.84 24.66 -6.60
C ALA A 263 25.67 24.94 -7.88
N THR A 264 26.28 23.91 -8.49
CA THR A 264 26.98 24.08 -9.77
C THR A 264 26.03 24.49 -10.90
N THR A 265 24.81 23.93 -10.93
CA THR A 265 23.81 24.29 -11.94
C THR A 265 23.33 25.74 -11.76
N ALA A 266 23.28 26.22 -10.51
CA ALA A 266 22.98 27.61 -10.17
C ALA A 266 24.16 28.58 -10.40
N GLY A 267 25.28 28.10 -10.98
CA GLY A 267 26.46 28.92 -11.28
C GLY A 267 27.37 29.19 -10.08
N MET A 268 27.20 28.48 -8.96
CA MET A 268 28.09 28.56 -7.80
C MET A 268 29.29 27.62 -8.01
N THR A 269 30.21 28.05 -8.86
CA THR A 269 31.51 27.40 -9.04
C THR A 269 32.61 28.24 -8.40
N SER A 270 33.67 27.61 -7.89
CA SER A 270 34.90 28.36 -7.63
C SER A 270 35.41 28.92 -8.96
N GLU A 271 35.84 30.19 -8.97
CA GLU A 271 36.73 30.69 -10.03
C GLU A 271 38.01 29.85 -10.13
#